data_AF-A0A9X7M0V2-F1
#
_entry.id   AF-A0A9X7M0V2-F1
#
_cell.length_a   1.000
_cell.length_b   1.000
_cell.length_c   1.000
_cell.angle_alpha   90.00
_cell.angle_beta   90.00
_cell.angle_gamma   90.00
#
_symmetry.space_group_name_H-M   'P 1'
#
loop_
_entity.id
_entity.type
_entity.pdbx_description
1 polymer ?
#
loop_
_entity_poly.entity_id
_entity_poly.type
_entity_poly.pdbx_seq_one_letter_code
_entity_poly.pdbx_strand_id
1 'polypeptide(L)'
;QVQLTHDMEDLSGQAYHLFRKWKVEPPSKGSLKRMIHSAIDTYEKDLYYTISEQLSAETCCRLDALLDVQSNEDLEIVDIMYEKTNSNQLSFRYLLSSACKPSVNTMETELKKLLAIQQLEIPPRIFQHFPPKLEKKYRFRAATETVTELRAHPSHIRYTLLAILFSNQYGKAIDSLADLLDEITLKIKNRAKNTTRKEAIAELERVKGKNKHIISLLKATVEHPEGIIQDTLFPIVSANTIQDIIKEMTKNDREYKEKIYTKMHASYGGHYRRTFIDILMNLTFRSNNQLHQPVIGNYSASSRRLFFIY
;
A
#
# COMPACT_ATOMS: atom_id res chain seq x y z
N GLN A 1 12.61 -16.54 27.18
CA GLN A 1 13.19 -15.42 26.42
C GLN A 1 12.76 -14.15 27.14
N VAL A 2 13.69 -13.35 27.65
CA VAL A 2 13.37 -12.10 28.36
C VAL A 2 12.77 -11.13 27.34
N GLN A 3 11.54 -10.66 27.56
CA GLN A 3 10.99 -9.59 26.74
C GLN A 3 11.73 -8.30 27.09
N LEU A 4 12.55 -7.79 26.17
CA LEU A 4 13.17 -6.47 26.30
C LEU A 4 12.07 -5.40 26.32
N THR A 5 11.94 -4.73 27.47
CA THR A 5 10.93 -3.72 27.78
C THR A 5 11.52 -2.69 28.72
N HIS A 6 11.03 -1.45 28.69
CA HIS A 6 11.33 -0.42 29.71
C HIS A 6 10.16 -0.26 30.70
N ASP A 7 9.24 -1.22 30.71
CA ASP A 7 8.14 -1.27 31.68
C ASP A 7 8.68 -1.61 33.07
N MET A 8 8.49 -0.69 34.01
CA MET A 8 9.03 -0.79 35.36
C MET A 8 8.40 -1.92 36.17
N GLU A 9 7.13 -2.23 35.95
CA GLU A 9 6.43 -3.30 36.65
C GLU A 9 6.91 -4.66 36.13
N ASP A 10 7.01 -4.81 34.81
CA ASP A 10 7.55 -6.02 34.17
C ASP A 10 8.99 -6.28 34.61
N LEU A 11 9.85 -5.25 34.60
CA LEU A 11 11.27 -5.37 34.98
C LEU A 11 11.42 -5.67 36.47
N SER A 12 10.61 -5.03 37.33
CA SER A 12 10.61 -5.32 38.76
C SER A 12 10.17 -6.77 39.03
N GLY A 13 9.10 -7.22 38.38
CA GLY A 13 8.61 -8.60 38.50
C GLY A 13 9.65 -9.63 38.07
N GLN A 14 10.34 -9.38 36.95
CA GLN A 14 11.43 -10.22 36.48
C GLN A 14 12.62 -10.23 37.43
N ALA A 15 13.01 -9.07 37.97
CA ALA A 15 14.09 -8.97 38.95
C ALA A 15 13.78 -9.75 40.23
N TYR A 16 12.57 -9.59 40.80
CA TYR A 16 12.15 -10.37 41.96
C TYR A 16 12.12 -11.88 41.69
N HIS A 17 11.67 -12.28 40.50
CA HIS A 17 11.73 -13.68 40.09
C HIS A 17 13.18 -14.21 40.05
N LEU A 18 14.14 -13.42 39.53
CA LEU A 18 15.56 -13.80 39.50
C LEU A 18 16.17 -13.87 40.90
N PHE A 19 15.92 -12.90 41.78
CA PHE A 19 16.39 -12.95 43.17
C PHE A 19 15.87 -14.20 43.89
N ARG A 20 14.58 -14.54 43.71
CA ARG A 20 13.99 -15.76 44.27
C ARG A 20 14.64 -17.02 43.70
N LYS A 21 14.87 -17.07 42.39
CA LYS A 21 15.50 -18.21 41.71
C LYS A 21 16.94 -18.42 42.20
N TRP A 22 17.69 -17.35 42.40
CA TRP A 22 19.07 -17.38 42.87
C TRP A 22 19.20 -17.47 44.39
N LYS A 23 18.07 -17.48 45.12
CA LYS A 23 18.03 -17.50 46.59
C LYS A 23 18.82 -16.32 47.22
N VAL A 24 18.74 -15.15 46.60
CA VAL A 24 19.36 -13.90 47.06
C VAL A 24 18.27 -13.01 47.67
N GLU A 25 18.58 -12.34 48.78
CA GLU A 25 17.67 -11.36 49.38
C GLU A 25 17.51 -10.15 48.45
N PRO A 26 16.27 -9.78 48.06
CA PRO A 26 16.08 -8.65 47.18
C PRO A 26 16.42 -7.33 47.88
N PRO A 27 16.99 -6.35 47.17
CA PRO A 27 17.22 -5.02 47.74
C PRO A 27 15.90 -4.31 48.03
N SER A 28 15.97 -3.20 48.77
CA SER A 28 14.78 -2.38 49.04
C SER A 28 14.10 -1.92 47.74
N LYS A 29 12.77 -1.76 47.76
CA LYS A 29 11.99 -1.36 46.58
C LYS A 29 12.56 -0.11 45.89
N GLY A 30 12.99 0.87 46.67
CA GLY A 30 13.61 2.10 46.16
C GLY A 30 14.98 1.88 45.52
N SER A 31 15.81 1.00 46.11
CA SER A 31 17.11 0.65 45.53
C SER A 31 16.95 -0.12 44.22
N LEU A 32 16.04 -1.10 44.18
CA LEU A 32 15.73 -1.84 42.96
C LEU A 32 15.26 -0.91 41.83
N LYS A 33 14.36 0.03 42.13
CA LYS A 33 13.87 1.01 41.16
C LYS A 33 15.02 1.85 40.57
N ARG A 34 15.95 2.32 41.41
CA ARG A 34 17.14 3.06 40.94
C ARG A 34 18.07 2.21 40.07
N MET A 35 18.30 0.96 40.46
CA MET A 35 19.10 0.01 39.66
C MET A 35 18.47 -0.21 38.28
N ILE A 36 17.15 -0.42 38.23
CA ILE A 36 16.42 -0.59 36.96
C ILE A 36 16.54 0.67 36.10
N HIS A 37 16.32 1.86 36.67
CA HIS A 37 16.48 3.12 35.91
C HIS A 37 17.91 3.31 35.39
N SER A 38 18.93 2.98 36.20
CA SER A 38 20.33 3.07 35.79
C SER A 38 20.66 2.07 34.67
N ALA A 39 20.11 0.85 34.74
CA ALA A 39 20.28 -0.14 33.69
C ALA A 39 19.58 0.30 32.37
N ILE A 40 18.39 0.87 32.46
CA ILE A 40 17.68 1.46 31.32
C ILE A 40 18.50 2.59 30.70
N ASP A 41 18.97 3.56 31.50
CA ASP A 41 19.77 4.69 31.01
C ASP A 41 21.07 4.23 30.33
N THR A 42 21.74 3.23 30.92
CA THR A 42 22.96 2.65 30.33
C THR A 42 22.65 1.98 29.00
N TYR A 43 21.58 1.20 28.93
CA TYR A 43 21.12 0.57 27.70
C TYR A 43 20.72 1.60 26.63
N GLU A 44 20.02 2.67 27.00
CA GLU A 44 19.61 3.73 26.06
C GLU A 44 20.83 4.44 25.45
N LYS A 45 21.84 4.76 26.28
CA LYS A 45 23.09 5.34 25.79
C LYS A 45 23.80 4.42 24.80
N ASP A 46 24.03 3.17 25.18
CA ASP A 46 24.69 2.17 24.34
C ASP A 46 23.95 1.95 23.02
N LEU A 47 22.61 1.89 23.09
CA LEU A 47 21.73 1.77 21.93
C LEU A 47 21.91 2.94 20.95
N TYR A 48 21.87 4.18 21.46
CA TYR A 48 22.00 5.37 20.61
C TYR A 48 23.37 5.45 19.95
N TYR A 49 24.44 5.13 20.68
CA TYR A 49 25.78 5.07 20.09
C TYR A 49 25.86 4.00 19.01
N THR A 50 25.48 2.76 19.34
CA THR A 50 25.56 1.60 18.45
C THR A 50 24.80 1.79 17.14
N ILE A 51 23.59 2.37 17.17
CA ILE A 51 22.82 2.64 15.95
C ILE A 51 23.45 3.78 15.15
N SER A 52 23.86 4.85 15.82
CA SER A 52 24.45 6.00 15.15
C SER A 52 25.77 5.67 14.43
N GLU A 53 26.59 4.79 14.99
CA GLU A 53 27.85 4.33 14.38
C GLU A 53 27.64 3.47 13.12
N GLN A 54 26.47 2.86 12.96
CA GLN A 54 26.12 2.09 11.76
C GLN A 54 25.64 2.97 10.61
N LEU A 55 25.37 4.26 10.86
CA LEU A 55 24.95 5.20 9.83
C LEU A 55 26.16 5.82 9.15
N SER A 56 26.12 5.89 7.82
CA SER A 56 27.17 6.56 7.06
C SER A 56 27.12 8.08 7.29
N ALA A 57 28.26 8.76 7.13
CA ALA A 57 28.30 10.22 7.20
C ALA A 57 27.34 10.87 6.20
N GLU A 58 27.20 10.27 5.01
CA GLU A 58 26.27 10.71 3.97
C GLU A 58 24.81 10.58 4.41
N THR A 59 24.43 9.45 5.02
CA THR A 59 23.11 9.25 5.62
C THR A 59 22.82 10.33 6.66
N CYS A 60 23.77 10.61 7.55
CA CYS A 60 23.64 11.64 8.57
C CYS A 60 23.46 13.04 7.97
N CYS A 61 24.23 13.40 6.93
CA CYS A 61 24.07 14.65 6.20
C CYS A 61 22.69 14.80 5.57
N ARG A 62 22.15 13.74 4.97
CA ARG A 62 20.80 13.76 4.37
C ARG A 62 19.70 13.86 5.41
N LEU A 63 19.87 13.21 6.56
CA LEU A 63 18.96 13.35 7.70
C LEU A 63 18.95 14.78 8.24
N ASP A 64 20.12 15.42 8.36
CA ASP A 64 20.21 16.82 8.78
C ASP A 64 19.60 17.77 7.75
N ALA A 65 19.89 17.57 6.45
CA ALA A 65 19.28 18.34 5.37
C ALA A 65 17.75 18.26 5.36
N LEU A 66 17.18 17.09 5.70
CA LEU A 66 15.74 16.91 5.80
C LEU A 66 15.12 17.75 6.93
N LEU A 67 15.83 17.91 8.05
CA LEU A 67 15.37 18.80 9.12
C LEU A 67 15.45 20.27 8.69
N ASP A 68 16.46 20.64 7.89
CA ASP A 68 16.72 22.00 7.39
C ASP A 68 15.72 22.53 6.37
N VAL A 69 15.12 21.64 5.57
CA VAL A 69 14.02 22.01 4.68
C VAL A 69 12.81 22.54 5.48
N GLN A 70 12.53 21.98 6.66
CA GLN A 70 11.35 22.37 7.45
C GLN A 70 11.47 23.75 8.12
N SER A 71 12.69 24.21 8.44
CA SER A 71 12.86 25.56 9.04
C SER A 71 12.55 26.71 8.09
N ASN A 72 12.50 26.43 6.79
CA ASN A 72 12.18 27.44 5.78
C ASN A 72 10.68 27.47 5.43
N GLU A 73 9.88 26.54 5.97
CA GLU A 73 8.45 26.36 5.65
C GLU A 73 7.47 27.08 6.60
N ASP A 74 7.95 27.98 7.47
CA ASP A 74 7.07 28.93 8.17
C ASP A 74 6.43 29.97 7.20
N LEU A 75 6.67 29.83 5.89
CA LEU A 75 6.02 30.58 4.81
C LEU A 75 5.07 29.66 4.02
N GLU A 76 3.78 29.78 4.36
CA GLU A 76 2.59 29.53 3.54
C GLU A 76 2.41 28.14 2.87
N ILE A 77 1.64 27.30 3.54
CA ILE A 77 1.13 25.98 3.10
C ILE A 77 0.18 26.03 1.87
N VAL A 78 -0.05 27.18 1.23
CA VAL A 78 -1.16 27.31 0.27
C VAL A 78 -0.77 27.09 -1.21
N ASP A 79 0.50 27.19 -1.62
CA ASP A 79 0.83 27.24 -3.06
C ASP A 79 1.59 26.05 -3.67
N ILE A 80 1.97 25.00 -2.92
CA ILE A 80 2.75 23.87 -3.47
C ILE A 80 1.93 22.93 -4.38
N MET A 81 0.63 23.19 -4.58
CA MET A 81 -0.16 22.41 -5.53
C MET A 81 0.06 22.77 -7.01
N TYR A 82 0.77 23.85 -7.35
CA TYR A 82 0.85 24.32 -8.75
C TYR A 82 2.22 24.66 -9.34
N GLU A 83 3.34 24.37 -8.69
CA GLU A 83 4.64 24.55 -9.34
C GLU A 83 5.37 23.24 -9.62
N LYS A 84 5.45 22.92 -10.92
CA LYS A 84 6.54 22.10 -11.50
C LYS A 84 7.85 22.86 -11.30
N THR A 85 8.41 22.80 -10.10
CA THR A 85 9.80 23.18 -9.87
C THR A 85 10.55 21.95 -9.34
N ASN A 86 11.72 21.72 -9.90
CA ASN A 86 12.65 20.62 -9.59
C ASN A 86 13.25 20.76 -8.18
N SER A 87 12.44 21.01 -7.15
CA SER A 87 12.85 20.79 -5.77
C SER A 87 12.33 19.42 -5.35
N ASN A 88 13.18 18.41 -5.47
CA ASN A 88 12.85 17.03 -5.09
C ASN A 88 12.77 16.84 -3.56
N GLN A 89 12.77 17.92 -2.79
CA GLN A 89 12.81 17.92 -1.33
C GLN A 89 11.39 18.03 -0.79
N LEU A 90 10.90 16.91 -0.28
CA LEU A 90 9.65 16.84 0.46
C LEU A 90 9.90 17.23 1.91
N SER A 91 8.94 17.94 2.51
CA SER A 91 9.04 18.36 3.90
C SER A 91 9.03 17.18 4.87
N PHE A 92 9.65 17.38 6.04
CA PHE A 92 9.67 16.38 7.11
C PHE A 92 8.25 15.94 7.49
N ARG A 93 7.32 16.90 7.65
CA ARG A 93 5.93 16.59 8.00
C ARG A 93 5.19 15.90 6.85
N TYR A 94 5.47 16.26 5.61
CA TYR A 94 4.86 15.61 4.46
C TYR A 94 5.24 14.13 4.36
N LEU A 95 6.50 13.78 4.61
CA LEU A 95 6.97 12.38 4.62
C LEU A 95 6.26 11.53 5.69
N LEU A 96 5.83 12.13 6.80
CA LEU A 96 5.12 11.45 7.89
C LEU A 96 3.60 11.38 7.69
N SER A 97 3.05 12.10 6.72
CA SER A 97 1.60 12.16 6.48
C SER A 97 1.05 10.85 5.93
N SER A 98 -0.18 10.50 6.34
CA SER A 98 -0.90 9.32 5.82
C SER A 98 -1.39 9.53 4.40
N ALA A 99 -1.52 8.44 3.65
CA ALA A 99 -2.15 8.46 2.34
C ALA A 99 -3.63 8.90 2.42
N CYS A 100 -4.07 9.64 1.41
CA CYS A 100 -5.46 10.07 1.26
C CYS A 100 -6.28 9.03 0.47
N LYS A 101 -7.47 9.42 0.00
CA LYS A 101 -8.38 8.55 -0.75
C LYS A 101 -7.71 7.87 -1.96
N PRO A 102 -8.19 6.70 -2.39
CA PRO A 102 -7.52 5.91 -3.42
C PRO A 102 -7.66 6.57 -4.78
N SER A 103 -6.54 7.05 -5.30
CA SER A 103 -6.44 7.73 -6.59
C SER A 103 -5.04 7.54 -7.18
N VAL A 104 -4.89 7.81 -8.47
CA VAL A 104 -3.58 7.73 -9.12
C VAL A 104 -2.64 8.81 -8.59
N ASN A 105 -3.15 10.01 -8.32
CA ASN A 105 -2.37 11.07 -7.69
C ASN A 105 -1.87 10.63 -6.31
N THR A 106 -2.71 9.92 -5.54
CA THR A 106 -2.32 9.38 -4.23
C THR A 106 -1.20 8.34 -4.35
N MET A 107 -1.27 7.45 -5.34
CA MET A 107 -0.19 6.51 -5.64
C MET A 107 1.12 7.24 -6.00
N GLU A 108 1.05 8.29 -6.83
CA GLU A 108 2.23 9.09 -7.18
C GLU A 108 2.82 9.81 -5.97
N THR A 109 1.98 10.35 -5.08
CA THR A 109 2.46 11.00 -3.86
C THR A 109 3.12 10.01 -2.90
N GLU A 110 2.53 8.83 -2.70
CA GLU A 110 3.13 7.79 -1.84
C GLU A 110 4.42 7.24 -2.44
N LEU A 111 4.50 7.09 -3.77
CA LEU A 111 5.74 6.71 -4.45
C LEU A 111 6.83 7.78 -4.27
N LYS A 112 6.50 9.07 -4.38
CA LYS A 112 7.46 10.16 -4.12
C LYS A 112 7.97 10.12 -2.68
N LYS A 113 7.11 9.88 -1.69
CA LYS A 113 7.51 9.71 -0.29
C LYS A 113 8.47 8.52 -0.12
N LEU A 114 8.12 7.37 -0.70
CA LEU A 114 8.96 6.16 -0.66
C LEU A 114 10.36 6.45 -1.23
N LEU A 115 10.43 7.10 -2.39
CA LEU A 115 11.69 7.44 -3.05
C LEU A 115 12.52 8.45 -2.23
N ALA A 116 11.88 9.45 -1.64
CA ALA A 116 12.56 10.42 -0.77
C ALA A 116 13.12 9.75 0.49
N ILE A 117 12.37 8.82 1.10
CA ILE A 117 12.86 8.04 2.25
C ILE A 117 14.01 7.11 1.84
N GLN A 118 13.93 6.52 0.65
CA GLN A 118 15.00 5.67 0.12
C GLN A 118 16.30 6.46 -0.13
N GLN A 119 16.20 7.74 -0.53
CA GLN A 119 17.35 8.63 -0.68
C GLN A 119 18.08 8.91 0.63
N LEU A 120 17.45 8.69 1.79
CA LEU A 120 18.16 8.80 3.08
C LEU A 120 19.24 7.71 3.23
N GLU A 121 19.17 6.63 2.45
CA GLU A 121 20.12 5.51 2.50
C GLU A 121 20.34 4.98 3.92
N ILE A 122 19.26 4.90 4.69
CA ILE A 122 19.28 4.21 5.98
C ILE A 122 19.58 2.73 5.71
N PRO A 123 20.61 2.13 6.33
CA PRO A 123 20.98 0.76 6.08
C PRO A 123 19.78 -0.18 6.29
N PRO A 124 19.47 -1.05 5.32
CA PRO A 124 18.40 -2.02 5.50
C PRO A 124 18.77 -2.93 6.68
N ARG A 125 17.79 -3.28 7.52
CA ARG A 125 17.95 -4.20 8.66
C ARG A 125 18.75 -3.66 9.85
N ILE A 126 19.03 -2.36 9.92
CA ILE A 126 19.62 -1.73 11.11
C ILE A 126 18.82 -2.02 12.41
N PHE A 127 17.51 -2.29 12.28
CA PHE A 127 16.63 -2.66 13.40
C PHE A 127 16.18 -4.14 13.41
N GLN A 128 16.81 -5.05 12.65
CA GLN A 128 16.34 -6.45 12.53
C GLN A 128 16.27 -7.21 13.85
N HIS A 129 17.17 -6.89 14.78
CA HIS A 129 17.20 -7.50 16.12
C HIS A 129 16.61 -6.58 17.19
N PHE A 130 15.96 -5.48 16.78
CA PHE A 130 15.43 -4.51 17.72
C PHE A 130 14.11 -4.99 18.34
N PRO A 131 13.94 -4.92 19.66
CA PRO A 131 12.71 -5.38 20.31
C PRO A 131 11.49 -4.54 19.87
N PRO A 132 10.38 -5.16 19.41
CA PRO A 132 9.22 -4.42 18.87
C PRO A 132 8.60 -3.42 19.85
N LYS A 133 8.60 -3.74 21.16
CA LYS A 133 8.12 -2.84 22.22
C LYS A 133 8.96 -1.55 22.29
N LEU A 134 10.27 -1.68 22.17
CA LEU A 134 11.21 -0.55 22.20
C LEU A 134 11.19 0.23 20.89
N GLU A 135 11.09 -0.45 19.76
CA GLU A 135 10.90 0.19 18.44
C GLU A 135 9.69 1.10 18.46
N LYS A 136 8.54 0.58 18.93
CA LYS A 136 7.32 1.35 19.05
C LYS A 136 7.51 2.56 19.97
N LYS A 137 8.21 2.41 21.11
CA LYS A 137 8.50 3.50 22.05
C LYS A 137 9.30 4.62 21.40
N TYR A 138 10.46 4.31 20.81
CA TYR A 138 11.34 5.34 20.23
C TYR A 138 10.78 5.95 18.96
N ARG A 139 10.08 5.15 18.15
CA ARG A 139 9.34 5.67 17.00
C ARG A 139 8.28 6.69 17.44
N PHE A 140 7.52 6.38 18.48
CA PHE A 140 6.50 7.29 18.99
C PHE A 140 7.13 8.59 19.49
N ARG A 141 8.21 8.48 20.26
CA ARG A 141 9.02 9.63 20.71
C ARG A 141 9.46 10.49 19.52
N ALA A 142 10.12 9.89 18.52
CA ALA A 142 10.60 10.60 17.34
C ALA A 142 9.48 11.27 16.54
N ALA A 143 8.30 10.65 16.47
CA ALA A 143 7.15 11.19 15.75
C ALA A 143 6.45 12.36 16.48
N THR A 144 6.53 12.41 17.81
CA THR A 144 5.90 13.46 18.63
C THR A 144 6.76 14.70 18.78
N GLU A 145 8.08 14.55 18.74
CA GLU A 145 9.01 15.67 18.84
C GLU A 145 8.91 16.58 17.60
N THR A 146 9.07 17.88 17.83
CA THR A 146 9.19 18.90 16.78
C THR A 146 10.56 18.80 16.10
N VAL A 147 10.69 19.37 14.90
CA VAL A 147 11.99 19.42 14.20
C VAL A 147 13.05 20.13 15.04
N THR A 148 12.68 21.19 15.76
CA THR A 148 13.58 21.92 16.66
C THR A 148 14.07 21.05 17.82
N GLU A 149 13.18 20.28 18.45
CA GLU A 149 13.55 19.35 19.52
C GLU A 149 14.45 18.22 18.99
N LEU A 150 14.12 17.67 17.81
CA LEU A 150 14.93 16.63 17.16
C LEU A 150 16.35 17.14 16.87
N ARG A 151 16.51 18.39 16.44
CA ARG A 151 17.82 19.02 16.20
C ARG A 151 18.63 19.23 17.47
N ALA A 152 17.95 19.60 18.56
CA ALA A 152 18.58 19.95 19.84
C ALA A 152 19.25 18.74 20.52
N HIS A 153 18.88 17.51 20.14
CA HIS A 153 19.53 16.32 20.65
C HIS A 153 21.00 16.21 20.23
N PRO A 154 21.84 15.58 21.06
CA PRO A 154 23.14 15.08 20.64
C PRO A 154 23.04 14.23 19.37
N SER A 155 24.07 14.27 18.51
CA SER A 155 24.09 13.62 17.19
C SER A 155 23.65 12.15 17.23
N HIS A 156 24.20 11.35 18.15
CA HIS A 156 23.87 9.93 18.28
C HIS A 156 22.38 9.67 18.61
N ILE A 157 21.78 10.53 19.44
CA ILE A 157 20.34 10.45 19.77
C ILE A 157 19.51 10.88 18.57
N ARG A 158 19.85 12.03 17.96
CA ARG A 158 19.15 12.59 16.80
C ARG A 158 19.09 11.58 15.65
N TYR A 159 20.24 11.06 15.23
CA TYR A 159 20.32 10.15 14.10
C TYR A 159 19.63 8.83 14.38
N THR A 160 19.71 8.30 15.61
CA THR A 160 18.98 7.09 15.97
C THR A 160 17.47 7.28 15.92
N LEU A 161 16.94 8.38 16.47
CA LEU A 161 15.51 8.66 16.45
C LEU A 161 14.99 8.81 15.01
N LEU A 162 15.71 9.54 14.17
CA LEU A 162 15.35 9.72 12.76
C LEU A 162 15.45 8.40 11.98
N ALA A 163 16.50 7.60 12.20
CA ALA A 163 16.65 6.31 11.54
C ALA A 163 15.50 5.37 11.90
N ILE A 164 15.12 5.27 13.18
CA ILE A 164 13.96 4.46 13.63
C ILE A 164 12.67 4.95 12.96
N LEU A 165 12.46 6.27 12.95
CA LEU A 165 11.26 6.88 12.37
C LEU A 165 11.13 6.59 10.88
N PHE A 166 12.19 6.84 10.10
CA PHE A 166 12.14 6.70 8.64
C PHE A 166 12.29 5.26 8.17
N SER A 167 12.96 4.37 8.92
CA SER A 167 12.89 2.93 8.65
C SER A 167 11.47 2.39 8.78
N ASN A 168 10.72 2.87 9.79
CA ASN A 168 9.30 2.55 9.94
C ASN A 168 8.45 3.18 8.84
N GLN A 169 8.72 4.45 8.50
CA GLN A 169 7.96 5.17 7.49
C GLN A 169 8.16 4.57 6.09
N TYR A 170 9.34 4.02 5.80
CA TYR A 170 9.61 3.26 4.59
C TYR A 170 8.67 2.06 4.46
N GLY A 171 8.57 1.23 5.52
CA GLY A 171 7.64 0.09 5.54
C GLY A 171 6.18 0.52 5.37
N LYS A 172 5.74 1.56 6.08
CA LYS A 172 4.37 2.09 5.94
C LYS A 172 4.06 2.62 4.55
N ALA A 173 5.03 3.25 3.88
CA ALA A 173 4.85 3.72 2.51
C ALA A 173 4.68 2.54 1.54
N ILE A 174 5.41 1.44 1.75
CA ILE A 174 5.22 0.19 0.99
C ILE A 174 3.83 -0.40 1.24
N ASP A 175 3.42 -0.53 2.51
CA ASP A 175 2.11 -1.07 2.88
C ASP A 175 0.99 -0.21 2.26
N SER A 176 1.11 1.11 2.36
CA SER A 176 0.15 2.03 1.76
C SER A 176 0.10 1.93 0.23
N LEU A 177 1.23 1.74 -0.45
CA LEU A 177 1.25 1.52 -1.89
C LEU A 177 0.59 0.19 -2.27
N ALA A 178 0.81 -0.86 -1.48
CA ALA A 178 0.16 -2.16 -1.69
C ALA A 178 -1.36 -2.06 -1.54
N ASP A 179 -1.84 -1.42 -0.46
CA ASP A 179 -3.27 -1.18 -0.23
C ASP A 179 -3.90 -0.37 -1.37
N LEU A 180 -3.22 0.71 -1.83
CA LEU A 180 -3.69 1.53 -2.95
C LEU A 180 -3.76 0.72 -4.26
N LEU A 181 -2.78 -0.14 -4.54
CA LEU A 181 -2.78 -1.01 -5.71
C LEU A 181 -3.95 -1.99 -5.68
N ASP A 182 -4.23 -2.59 -4.52
CA ASP A 182 -5.33 -3.53 -4.32
C ASP A 182 -6.69 -2.84 -4.51
N GLU A 183 -6.88 -1.69 -3.88
CA GLU A 183 -8.12 -0.91 -3.97
C GLU A 183 -8.40 -0.41 -5.39
N ILE A 184 -7.38 0.08 -6.09
CA ILE A 184 -7.52 0.56 -7.47
C ILE A 184 -7.81 -0.60 -8.41
N THR A 185 -7.13 -1.73 -8.25
CA THR A 185 -7.39 -2.96 -9.01
C THR A 185 -8.84 -3.41 -8.82
N LEU A 186 -9.33 -3.39 -7.58
CA LEU A 186 -10.72 -3.72 -7.27
C LEU A 186 -11.71 -2.72 -7.87
N LYS A 187 -11.40 -1.41 -7.83
CA LYS A 187 -12.22 -0.35 -8.42
C LYS A 187 -12.33 -0.49 -9.93
N ILE A 188 -11.23 -0.80 -10.63
CA ILE A 188 -11.20 -1.06 -12.08
C ILE A 188 -12.08 -2.27 -12.41
N LYS A 189 -11.91 -3.38 -11.67
CA LYS A 189 -12.73 -4.59 -11.83
C LYS A 189 -14.21 -4.33 -11.64
N ASN A 190 -14.57 -3.62 -10.56
CA ASN A 190 -15.97 -3.31 -10.24
C ASN A 190 -16.58 -2.35 -11.26
N ARG A 191 -15.82 -1.35 -11.74
CA ARG A 191 -16.27 -0.46 -12.81
C ARG A 191 -16.56 -1.25 -14.09
N ALA A 192 -15.64 -2.11 -14.52
CA ALA A 192 -15.84 -2.93 -15.72
C ALA A 192 -17.08 -3.84 -15.59
N LYS A 193 -17.24 -4.54 -14.46
CA LYS A 193 -18.42 -5.36 -14.17
C LYS A 193 -19.72 -4.54 -14.21
N ASN A 194 -19.75 -3.41 -13.53
CA ASN A 194 -20.94 -2.57 -13.45
C ASN A 194 -21.30 -1.97 -14.82
N THR A 195 -20.32 -1.53 -15.60
CA THR A 195 -20.55 -1.04 -16.96
C THR A 195 -21.09 -2.16 -17.86
N THR A 196 -20.50 -3.36 -17.84
CA THR A 196 -21.01 -4.50 -18.63
C THR A 196 -22.39 -4.95 -18.17
N ARG A 197 -22.67 -4.93 -16.85
CA ARG A 197 -24.01 -5.21 -16.32
C ARG A 197 -25.03 -4.17 -16.80
N LYS A 198 -24.69 -2.88 -16.76
CA LYS A 198 -25.57 -1.81 -17.26
C LYS A 198 -25.88 -1.98 -18.75
N GLU A 199 -24.87 -2.30 -19.56
CA GLU A 199 -25.07 -2.60 -20.98
C GLU A 199 -25.93 -3.86 -21.19
N ALA A 200 -25.72 -4.91 -20.42
CA ALA A 200 -26.55 -6.12 -20.50
C ALA A 200 -28.02 -5.85 -20.11
N ILE A 201 -28.25 -5.00 -19.10
CA ILE A 201 -29.61 -4.56 -18.73
C ILE A 201 -30.24 -3.73 -19.84
N ALA A 202 -29.51 -2.75 -20.40
CA ALA A 202 -29.99 -1.94 -21.51
C ALA A 202 -30.29 -2.79 -22.77
N GLU A 203 -29.45 -3.79 -23.03
CA GLU A 203 -29.69 -4.78 -24.09
C GLU A 203 -30.96 -5.60 -23.80
N LEU A 204 -31.15 -6.07 -22.56
CA LEU A 204 -32.36 -6.79 -22.14
C LEU A 204 -33.65 -5.94 -22.25
N GLU A 205 -33.59 -4.65 -21.89
CA GLU A 205 -34.71 -3.73 -22.06
C GLU A 205 -35.09 -3.57 -23.52
N ARG A 206 -34.10 -3.50 -24.42
CA ARG A 206 -34.32 -3.54 -25.87
C ARG A 206 -34.93 -4.88 -26.32
N VAL A 207 -34.52 -5.99 -25.70
CA VAL A 207 -35.01 -7.35 -25.98
C VAL A 207 -36.45 -7.57 -25.51
N LYS A 208 -36.97 -6.86 -24.50
CA LYS A 208 -38.42 -6.94 -24.19
C LYS A 208 -39.29 -6.59 -25.41
N GLY A 209 -38.83 -5.66 -26.26
CA GLY A 209 -39.46 -5.40 -27.56
C GLY A 209 -39.38 -6.59 -28.53
N LYS A 210 -38.28 -7.36 -28.50
CA LYS A 210 -38.10 -8.57 -29.31
C LYS A 210 -38.82 -9.80 -28.76
N ASN A 211 -39.04 -9.92 -27.45
CA ASN A 211 -39.87 -10.97 -26.86
C ASN A 211 -41.30 -10.89 -27.37
N LYS A 212 -41.80 -9.68 -27.67
CA LYS A 212 -43.07 -9.51 -28.39
C LYS A 212 -43.04 -10.22 -29.75
N HIS A 213 -41.95 -10.07 -30.51
CA HIS A 213 -41.77 -10.75 -31.79
C HIS A 213 -41.68 -12.27 -31.64
N ILE A 214 -40.98 -12.78 -30.62
CA ILE A 214 -40.92 -14.24 -30.35
C ILE A 214 -42.31 -14.79 -30.02
N ILE A 215 -43.06 -14.12 -29.15
CA ILE A 215 -44.43 -14.53 -28.79
C ILE A 215 -45.33 -14.49 -30.03
N SER A 216 -45.23 -13.44 -30.86
CA SER A 216 -45.98 -13.36 -32.12
C SER A 216 -45.61 -14.47 -33.09
N LEU A 217 -44.34 -14.83 -33.17
CA LEU A 217 -43.84 -15.91 -34.03
C LEU A 217 -44.38 -17.28 -33.56
N LEU A 218 -44.31 -17.54 -32.25
CA LEU A 218 -44.86 -18.75 -31.64
C LEU A 218 -46.37 -18.87 -31.81
N LYS A 219 -47.11 -17.75 -31.67
CA LYS A 219 -48.56 -17.73 -31.94
C LYS A 219 -48.89 -18.07 -33.39
N ALA A 220 -48.19 -17.45 -34.34
CA ALA A 220 -48.41 -17.71 -35.76
C ALA A 220 -48.13 -19.18 -36.16
N THR A 221 -47.10 -19.80 -35.57
CA THR A 221 -46.85 -21.24 -35.77
C THR A 221 -47.94 -22.14 -35.19
N VAL A 222 -48.63 -21.71 -34.14
CA VAL A 222 -49.74 -22.48 -33.55
C VAL A 222 -51.04 -22.28 -34.35
N GLU A 223 -51.30 -21.06 -34.82
CA GLU A 223 -52.50 -20.72 -35.59
C GLU A 223 -52.45 -21.27 -37.04
N HIS A 224 -51.25 -21.39 -37.61
CA HIS A 224 -51.04 -21.85 -39.00
C HIS A 224 -49.97 -22.94 -39.09
N PRO A 225 -50.24 -24.17 -38.61
CA PRO A 225 -49.24 -25.24 -38.52
C PRO A 225 -48.76 -25.76 -39.89
N GLU A 226 -49.60 -25.71 -40.92
CA GLU A 226 -49.32 -26.18 -42.29
C GLU A 226 -48.95 -25.02 -43.25
N GLY A 227 -48.83 -23.79 -42.74
CA GLY A 227 -48.63 -22.60 -43.57
C GLY A 227 -47.20 -22.49 -44.12
N ILE A 228 -47.06 -21.93 -45.33
CA ILE A 228 -45.75 -21.63 -45.94
C ILE A 228 -45.06 -20.55 -45.10
N ILE A 229 -43.91 -20.87 -44.52
CA ILE A 229 -43.11 -20.00 -43.62
C ILE A 229 -42.95 -18.57 -44.16
N GLN A 230 -42.72 -18.45 -45.47
CA GLN A 230 -42.52 -17.16 -46.12
C GLN A 230 -43.76 -16.26 -46.07
N ASP A 231 -44.95 -16.84 -46.13
CA ASP A 231 -46.22 -16.12 -46.19
C ASP A 231 -46.88 -15.97 -44.82
N THR A 232 -46.53 -16.83 -43.85
CA THR A 232 -47.10 -16.79 -42.50
C THR A 232 -46.19 -16.14 -41.46
N LEU A 233 -44.87 -16.32 -41.52
CA LEU A 233 -43.95 -15.87 -40.46
C LEU A 233 -43.19 -14.59 -40.81
N PHE A 234 -42.70 -14.45 -42.05
CA PHE A 234 -41.91 -13.26 -42.44
C PHE A 234 -42.68 -11.94 -42.57
N PRO A 235 -44.02 -11.91 -42.79
CA PRO A 235 -44.79 -10.68 -42.66
C PRO A 235 -44.86 -10.14 -41.22
N ILE A 236 -44.64 -11.00 -40.23
CA ILE A 236 -44.75 -10.67 -38.80
C ILE A 236 -43.38 -10.26 -38.22
N VAL A 237 -42.31 -10.94 -38.65
CA VAL A 237 -40.94 -10.71 -38.17
C VAL A 237 -39.94 -10.93 -39.31
N SER A 238 -39.02 -9.98 -39.53
CA SER A 238 -37.99 -10.14 -40.58
C SER A 238 -36.97 -11.24 -40.24
N ALA A 239 -36.41 -11.89 -41.28
CA ALA A 239 -35.36 -12.90 -41.10
C ALA A 239 -34.13 -12.39 -40.32
N ASN A 240 -33.76 -11.12 -40.52
CA ASN A 240 -32.67 -10.46 -39.77
C ASN A 240 -32.99 -10.38 -38.27
N THR A 241 -34.25 -10.09 -37.91
CA THR A 241 -34.69 -10.06 -36.51
C THR A 241 -34.62 -11.44 -35.86
N ILE A 242 -34.94 -12.52 -36.60
CA ILE A 242 -34.85 -13.91 -36.11
C ILE A 242 -33.39 -14.32 -35.90
N GLN A 243 -32.49 -14.00 -36.83
CA GLN A 243 -31.05 -14.25 -36.67
C GLN A 243 -30.47 -13.50 -35.47
N ASP A 244 -30.87 -12.24 -35.28
CA ASP A 244 -30.48 -11.44 -34.12
C ASP A 244 -30.94 -12.07 -32.81
N ILE A 245 -32.17 -12.61 -32.76
CA ILE A 245 -32.71 -13.30 -31.58
C ILE A 245 -31.90 -14.58 -31.27
N ILE A 246 -31.60 -15.40 -32.28
CA ILE A 246 -30.85 -16.65 -32.10
C ILE A 246 -29.43 -16.36 -31.60
N LYS A 247 -28.72 -15.41 -32.23
CA LYS A 247 -27.38 -14.99 -31.82
C LYS A 247 -27.34 -14.44 -30.38
N GLU A 248 -28.43 -13.82 -29.95
CA GLU A 248 -28.55 -13.23 -28.63
C GLU A 248 -28.89 -14.28 -27.55
N MET A 249 -29.77 -15.24 -27.82
CA MET A 249 -30.09 -16.34 -26.90
C MET A 249 -28.96 -17.36 -26.73
N THR A 250 -28.02 -17.40 -27.68
CA THR A 250 -26.84 -18.27 -27.62
C THR A 250 -25.61 -17.59 -27.00
N LYS A 251 -25.72 -16.33 -26.54
CA LYS A 251 -24.62 -15.65 -25.82
C LYS A 251 -24.27 -16.41 -24.54
N ASN A 252 -23.01 -16.84 -24.46
CA ASN A 252 -22.48 -17.62 -23.34
C ASN A 252 -21.89 -16.74 -22.22
N ASP A 253 -21.84 -17.29 -20.99
CA ASP A 253 -21.14 -16.68 -19.83
C ASP A 253 -19.66 -16.32 -20.13
N ARG A 254 -19.04 -17.06 -21.06
CA ARG A 254 -17.69 -16.78 -21.57
C ARG A 254 -17.57 -15.40 -22.23
N GLU A 255 -18.48 -15.06 -23.14
CA GLU A 255 -18.45 -13.76 -23.84
C GLU A 255 -18.69 -12.59 -22.86
N TYR A 256 -19.53 -12.82 -21.84
CA TYR A 256 -19.76 -11.84 -20.78
C TYR A 256 -18.48 -11.56 -19.98
N LYS A 257 -17.75 -12.63 -19.61
CA LYS A 257 -16.44 -12.53 -18.95
C LYS A 257 -15.40 -11.85 -19.83
N GLU A 258 -15.31 -12.21 -21.11
CA GLU A 258 -14.38 -11.58 -22.08
C GLU A 258 -14.66 -10.08 -22.22
N LYS A 259 -15.92 -9.66 -22.33
CA LYS A 259 -16.29 -8.23 -22.34
C LYS A 259 -15.84 -7.49 -21.08
N ILE A 260 -15.97 -8.11 -19.91
CA ILE A 260 -15.46 -7.53 -18.65
C ILE A 260 -13.94 -7.37 -18.74
N TYR A 261 -13.20 -8.41 -19.15
CA TYR A 261 -11.74 -8.37 -19.26
C TYR A 261 -11.26 -7.29 -20.23
N THR A 262 -11.89 -7.16 -21.41
CA THR A 262 -11.55 -6.11 -22.38
C THR A 262 -11.70 -4.71 -21.79
N LYS A 263 -12.79 -4.46 -21.05
CA LYS A 263 -13.00 -3.16 -20.39
C LYS A 263 -12.06 -2.91 -19.22
N MET A 264 -11.73 -3.96 -18.46
CA MET A 264 -10.69 -3.87 -17.44
C MET A 264 -9.36 -3.44 -18.09
N HIS A 265 -8.93 -4.13 -19.15
CA HIS A 265 -7.71 -3.81 -19.90
C HIS A 265 -7.69 -2.39 -20.44
N ALA A 266 -8.80 -1.93 -21.03
CA ALA A 266 -8.92 -0.55 -21.50
C ALA A 266 -8.83 0.47 -20.36
N SER A 267 -9.39 0.15 -19.18
CA SER A 267 -9.34 1.01 -18.00
C SER A 267 -7.95 1.12 -17.37
N TYR A 268 -7.11 0.10 -17.54
CA TYR A 268 -5.69 0.16 -17.17
C TYR A 268 -4.87 1.07 -18.12
N GLY A 269 -5.42 1.44 -19.28
CA GLY A 269 -4.74 2.29 -20.24
C GLY A 269 -4.37 3.67 -19.69
N GLY A 270 -3.36 4.30 -20.30
CA GLY A 270 -2.95 5.67 -20.00
C GLY A 270 -2.30 5.85 -18.62
N HIS A 271 -2.94 6.62 -17.75
CA HIS A 271 -2.37 7.14 -16.50
C HIS A 271 -2.15 6.05 -15.44
N TYR A 272 -3.04 5.05 -15.34
CA TYR A 272 -2.87 3.94 -14.38
C TYR A 272 -1.64 3.10 -14.72
N ARG A 273 -1.47 2.73 -16.00
CA ARG A 273 -0.33 1.92 -16.45
C ARG A 273 1.02 2.53 -16.09
N ARG A 274 1.17 3.85 -16.28
CA ARG A 274 2.43 4.54 -15.98
C ARG A 274 2.79 4.43 -14.51
N THR A 275 1.90 4.87 -13.62
CA THR A 275 2.11 4.84 -12.17
C THR A 275 2.30 3.41 -11.65
N PHE A 276 1.55 2.44 -12.16
CA PHE A 276 1.72 1.03 -11.81
C PHE A 276 3.13 0.54 -12.16
N ILE A 277 3.62 0.83 -13.37
CA ILE A 277 4.98 0.46 -13.78
C ILE A 277 6.01 1.13 -12.86
N ASP A 278 5.84 2.42 -12.57
CA ASP A 278 6.77 3.15 -11.70
C ASP A 278 6.82 2.54 -10.29
N ILE A 279 5.68 2.14 -9.73
CA ILE A 279 5.63 1.42 -8.44
C ILE A 279 6.31 0.05 -8.55
N LEU A 280 5.99 -0.72 -9.59
CA LEU A 280 6.56 -2.05 -9.80
C LEU A 280 8.09 -2.01 -9.93
N MET A 281 8.64 -0.95 -10.53
CA MET A 281 10.09 -0.77 -10.70
C MET A 281 10.81 -0.36 -9.41
N ASN A 282 10.10 0.21 -8.44
CA ASN A 282 10.68 0.71 -7.19
C ASN A 282 10.40 -0.19 -5.96
N LEU A 283 9.52 -1.18 -6.10
CA LEU A 283 9.22 -2.15 -5.05
C LEU A 283 9.91 -3.49 -5.32
N THR A 284 10.35 -4.14 -4.25
CA THR A 284 10.86 -5.51 -4.31
C THR A 284 9.76 -6.50 -3.98
N PHE A 285 9.35 -7.29 -4.97
CA PHE A 285 8.32 -8.32 -4.81
C PHE A 285 8.94 -9.67 -4.43
N ARG A 286 8.29 -10.37 -3.50
CA ARG A 286 8.66 -11.72 -3.06
C ARG A 286 7.39 -12.54 -2.92
N SER A 287 7.45 -13.82 -3.24
CA SER A 287 6.35 -14.75 -2.98
C SER A 287 6.89 -16.07 -2.45
N ASN A 288 6.20 -16.61 -1.46
CA ASN A 288 6.38 -17.98 -0.97
C ASN A 288 5.66 -19.01 -1.86
N ASN A 289 4.83 -18.57 -2.81
CA ASN A 289 4.10 -19.44 -3.72
C ASN A 289 4.96 -19.74 -4.97
N GLN A 290 5.36 -21.00 -5.11
CA GLN A 290 6.19 -21.50 -6.20
C GLN A 290 5.60 -21.22 -7.59
N LEU A 291 4.26 -21.16 -7.73
CA LEU A 291 3.60 -20.86 -9.00
C LEU A 291 3.74 -19.38 -9.41
N HIS A 292 3.87 -18.46 -8.46
CA HIS A 292 3.96 -17.03 -8.71
C HIS A 292 5.41 -16.52 -8.80
N GLN A 293 6.38 -17.29 -8.31
CA GLN A 293 7.80 -16.91 -8.38
C GLN A 293 8.33 -16.63 -9.80
N PRO A 294 7.99 -17.42 -10.84
CA PRO A 294 8.48 -17.15 -12.20
C PRO A 294 8.00 -15.81 -12.75
N VAL A 295 6.77 -15.41 -12.40
CA VAL A 295 6.19 -14.13 -12.81
C VAL A 295 6.90 -12.97 -12.10
N ILE A 296 7.15 -13.12 -10.79
CA ILE A 296 7.82 -12.10 -9.97
C ILE A 296 9.30 -11.94 -10.35
N GLY A 297 9.99 -13.03 -10.69
CA GLY A 297 11.39 -13.01 -11.13
C GLY A 297 11.64 -12.17 -12.38
N ASN A 298 10.65 -12.07 -13.28
CA ASN A 298 10.75 -11.24 -14.48
C ASN A 298 10.68 -9.73 -14.17
N TYR A 299 9.98 -9.33 -13.11
CA TYR A 299 9.92 -7.93 -12.68
C TYR A 299 11.17 -7.53 -11.87
N SER A 300 11.70 -8.43 -11.04
CA SER A 300 12.90 -8.15 -10.23
C SER A 300 14.19 -8.05 -11.05
N ALA A 301 14.28 -8.71 -12.22
CA ALA A 301 15.41 -8.58 -13.14
C ALA A 301 15.52 -7.19 -13.80
N SER A 302 14.42 -6.43 -13.83
CA SER A 302 14.38 -5.07 -14.40
C SER A 302 14.64 -3.98 -13.35
N SER A 303 14.35 -4.25 -12.07
CA SER A 303 14.70 -3.38 -10.94
C SER A 303 16.15 -3.60 -10.50
N ARG A 304 17.09 -2.89 -11.12
CA ARG A 304 18.46 -2.75 -10.59
C ARG A 304 18.44 -1.91 -9.30
N ARG A 305 18.05 -2.51 -8.17
CA ARG A 305 18.41 -2.13 -6.78
C ARG A 305 17.75 -3.12 -5.83
N LEU A 306 18.50 -4.15 -5.47
CA LEU A 306 18.09 -5.19 -4.51
C LEU A 306 18.10 -4.60 -3.09
N PHE A 307 16.93 -4.30 -2.54
CA PHE A 307 16.77 -4.15 -1.08
C PHE A 307 15.97 -5.35 -0.55
N PHE A 308 16.60 -6.13 0.33
CA PHE A 308 16.02 -7.37 0.84
C PHE A 308 15.16 -7.12 2.08
N ILE A 309 13.84 -7.21 1.93
CA ILE A 309 12.91 -7.30 3.07
C ILE A 309 12.72 -8.78 3.44
N TYR A 310 13.08 -9.14 4.67
CA TYR A 310 12.60 -10.35 5.37
C TYR A 310 11.48 -9.92 6.32
#